data_AF-A0A545VQ94-F1
#
_entry.id   AF-A0A545VQ94-F1
#
_cell.length_a   1.000
_cell.length_b   1.000
_cell.length_c   1.000
_cell.angle_alpha   90.00
_cell.angle_beta   90.00
_cell.angle_gamma   90.00
#
_symmetry.space_group_name_H-M   'P 1'
#
loop_
_entity.id
_entity.type
_entity.pdbx_description
1 polymer ?
#
loop_
_entity_poly.entity_id
_entity_poly.type
_entity_poly.pdbx_seq_one_letter_code
_entity_poly.pdbx_strand_id
1 'polypeptide(L)'
;MGEACDPTLGLPRILCLHGGGTNAGIFRIQCRRIAADLRGEYRLVYAEAPFASEAGPDVLQVFSQNGPFKRWLRFGPAHPPITAAAAVARLDRALEAAMADDDARGGRGDWTALLGFSQGAKICASLLYRQQTRDADADADADAAEGRAPEHHHHHHHHHHHRRPRFRFGVLIAGRGPPVSLEPDRAANESLPTAADFSSAKEKEPRGGHVLTIPTIHMHGLQDPGLEEHRKLYREYCDPETRSLLEWDAGHRLPIRPDDVTPLVEEIRRVARETATAK
;
A
#
# COMPACT_ATOMS: atom_id res chain seq x y z
N MET A 1 26.99 -3.90 28.06
CA MET A 1 25.98 -4.71 27.34
C MET A 1 25.93 -4.18 25.93
N GLY A 2 26.47 -4.91 24.95
CA GLY A 2 26.45 -4.45 23.56
C GLY A 2 25.02 -4.34 23.08
N GLU A 3 24.65 -3.18 22.53
CA GLU A 3 23.40 -3.05 21.77
C GLU A 3 23.42 -4.13 20.69
N ALA A 4 22.52 -5.10 20.81
CA ALA A 4 22.34 -6.08 19.75
C ALA A 4 21.87 -5.31 18.50
N CYS A 5 22.76 -5.18 17.52
CA CYS A 5 22.45 -4.55 16.25
C CYS A 5 21.26 -5.29 15.61
N ASP A 6 20.19 -4.56 15.28
CA ASP A 6 19.02 -5.13 14.62
C ASP A 6 19.44 -5.72 13.26
N PRO A 7 19.41 -7.06 13.08
CA PRO A 7 19.96 -7.71 11.89
C PRO A 7 19.13 -7.42 10.63
N THR A 8 17.94 -6.82 10.78
CA THR A 8 17.05 -6.52 9.68
C THR A 8 17.32 -5.17 9.01
N LEU A 9 18.21 -4.33 9.57
CA LEU A 9 18.45 -2.97 9.09
C LEU A 9 18.94 -2.89 7.63
N GLY A 10 19.63 -3.92 7.15
CA GLY A 10 20.08 -4.01 5.76
C GLY A 10 19.10 -4.72 4.82
N LEU A 11 18.01 -5.29 5.33
CA LEU A 11 17.08 -6.09 4.52
C LEU A 11 16.13 -5.20 3.71
N PRO A 12 15.70 -5.66 2.52
CA PRO A 12 14.61 -5.04 1.76
C PRO A 12 13.39 -4.75 2.65
N ARG A 13 12.74 -3.61 2.42
CA ARG A 13 11.68 -3.10 3.29
C ARG A 13 10.30 -3.28 2.69
N ILE A 14 9.37 -3.76 3.50
CA ILE A 14 7.94 -3.83 3.19
C ILE A 14 7.22 -2.78 4.03
N LEU A 15 6.56 -1.82 3.39
CA LEU A 15 5.75 -0.83 4.07
C LEU A 15 4.34 -1.38 4.31
N CYS A 16 3.95 -1.48 5.57
CA CYS A 16 2.75 -2.15 6.05
C CYS A 16 1.66 -1.13 6.45
N LEU A 17 0.48 -1.22 5.82
CA LEU A 17 -0.66 -0.32 6.02
C LEU A 17 -1.84 -1.08 6.64
N HIS A 18 -2.23 -0.66 7.85
CA HIS A 18 -3.28 -1.30 8.62
C HIS A 18 -4.69 -1.02 8.08
N GLY A 19 -5.70 -1.78 8.53
CA GLY A 19 -7.11 -1.54 8.20
C GLY A 19 -7.71 -0.28 8.85
N GLY A 20 -8.92 0.13 8.47
CA GLY A 20 -9.62 1.22 9.17
C GLY A 20 -10.04 0.78 10.58
N GLY A 21 -9.98 1.69 11.56
CA GLY A 21 -10.38 1.43 12.94
C GLY A 21 -9.39 0.57 13.74
N THR A 22 -8.14 0.51 13.31
CA THR A 22 -7.01 -0.10 14.03
C THR A 22 -5.82 0.87 14.00
N ASN A 23 -4.60 0.44 14.34
CA ASN A 23 -3.39 1.26 14.30
C ASN A 23 -2.15 0.41 13.97
N ALA A 24 -1.00 1.06 13.79
CA ALA A 24 0.25 0.39 13.41
C ALA A 24 0.71 -0.64 14.46
N GLY A 25 0.49 -0.38 15.75
CA GLY A 25 0.84 -1.28 16.83
C GLY A 25 0.05 -2.58 16.81
N ILE A 26 -1.28 -2.49 16.67
CA ILE A 26 -2.16 -3.66 16.53
C ILE A 26 -1.81 -4.42 15.25
N PHE A 27 -1.58 -3.72 14.13
CA PHE A 27 -1.25 -4.37 12.86
C PHE A 27 0.08 -5.12 12.92
N ARG A 28 1.08 -4.60 13.64
CA ARG A 28 2.32 -5.33 13.94
C ARG A 28 2.06 -6.63 14.68
N ILE A 29 1.17 -6.63 15.67
CA ILE A 29 0.80 -7.85 16.41
C ILE A 29 0.07 -8.83 15.48
N GLN A 30 -0.87 -8.36 14.67
CA GLN A 30 -1.61 -9.20 13.73
C GLN A 30 -0.70 -9.81 12.66
N CYS A 31 0.32 -9.08 12.19
CA CYS A 31 1.33 -9.55 11.25
C CYS A 31 2.48 -10.35 11.89
N ARG A 32 2.46 -10.64 13.20
CA ARG A 32 3.61 -11.24 13.90
C ARG A 32 4.14 -12.52 13.25
N ARG A 33 3.25 -13.34 12.69
CA ARG A 33 3.64 -14.61 12.06
C ARG A 33 4.24 -14.38 10.68
N ILE A 34 3.64 -13.52 9.87
CA ILE A 34 4.19 -13.07 8.58
C ILE A 34 5.61 -12.51 8.80
N ALA A 35 5.78 -11.63 9.80
CA ALA A 35 7.09 -11.06 10.14
C ALA A 35 8.10 -12.10 10.62
N ALA A 36 7.66 -13.12 11.36
CA ALA A 36 8.53 -14.21 11.81
C ALA A 36 9.01 -15.06 10.63
N ASP A 37 8.11 -15.39 9.70
CA ASP A 37 8.41 -16.26 8.56
C ASP A 37 9.23 -15.53 7.47
N LEU A 38 9.25 -14.18 7.47
CA LEU A 38 10.06 -13.32 6.59
C LEU A 38 11.31 -12.71 7.26
N ARG A 39 11.60 -13.03 8.53
CA ARG A 39 12.59 -12.31 9.37
C ARG A 39 14.00 -12.18 8.77
N GLY A 40 14.43 -13.15 7.97
CA GLY A 40 15.75 -13.17 7.32
C GLY A 40 15.78 -12.55 5.91
N GLU A 41 14.63 -12.15 5.38
CA GLU A 41 14.47 -11.73 3.99
C GLU A 41 13.97 -10.28 3.89
N TYR A 42 13.13 -9.86 4.83
CA TYR A 42 12.52 -8.53 4.81
C TYR A 42 12.47 -7.88 6.19
N ARG A 43 12.52 -6.55 6.16
CA ARG A 43 12.15 -5.69 7.27
C ARG A 43 10.74 -5.15 7.05
N LEU A 44 9.83 -5.43 7.98
CA LEU A 44 8.46 -4.88 7.92
C LEU A 44 8.38 -3.58 8.72
N VAL A 45 7.92 -2.52 8.07
CA VAL A 45 7.76 -1.18 8.65
C VAL A 45 6.29 -0.81 8.65
N TYR A 46 5.74 -0.44 9.80
CA TYR A 46 4.30 -0.25 9.98
C TYR A 46 3.96 1.24 10.04
N ALA A 47 3.24 1.72 9.04
CA ALA A 47 2.80 3.11 8.98
C ALA A 47 1.51 3.32 9.77
N GLU A 48 1.41 4.47 10.44
CA GLU A 48 0.22 4.88 11.20
C GLU A 48 -0.65 5.79 10.35
N ALA A 49 -1.95 5.49 10.25
CA ALA A 49 -2.85 6.28 9.41
C ALA A 49 -3.13 7.68 10.03
N PRO A 50 -3.33 8.73 9.20
CA PRO A 50 -3.31 10.11 9.70
C PRO A 50 -4.61 10.56 10.36
N PHE A 51 -5.72 9.82 10.23
CA PHE A 51 -7.02 10.25 10.72
C PHE A 51 -7.49 9.41 11.91
N ALA A 52 -8.08 10.06 12.91
CA ALA A 52 -8.75 9.36 14.01
C ALA A 52 -9.96 8.57 13.51
N SER A 53 -10.22 7.44 14.17
CA SER A 53 -11.30 6.51 13.86
C SER A 53 -11.90 5.97 15.16
N GLU A 54 -13.14 5.50 15.09
CA GLU A 54 -13.67 4.53 16.04
C GLU A 54 -12.97 3.18 15.83
N ALA A 55 -13.05 2.30 16.83
CA ALA A 55 -12.54 0.94 16.71
C ALA A 55 -13.31 0.15 15.64
N GLY A 56 -12.59 -0.68 14.87
CA GLY A 56 -13.23 -1.65 13.99
C GLY A 56 -14.05 -2.68 14.76
N PRO A 57 -15.11 -3.26 14.17
CA PRO A 57 -16.01 -4.19 14.85
C PRO A 57 -15.29 -5.40 15.46
N ASP A 58 -14.31 -5.95 14.76
CA ASP A 58 -13.52 -7.11 15.22
C ASP A 58 -12.34 -6.73 16.14
N VAL A 59 -12.01 -5.44 16.24
CA VAL A 59 -10.90 -4.95 17.07
C VAL A 59 -11.30 -4.88 18.54
N LEU A 60 -12.57 -4.55 18.83
CA LEU A 60 -13.06 -4.32 20.18
C LEU A 60 -13.03 -5.56 21.09
N GLN A 61 -13.04 -6.77 20.53
CA GLN A 61 -13.03 -7.98 21.35
C GLN A 61 -11.68 -8.25 22.02
N VAL A 62 -10.58 -7.87 21.37
CA VAL A 62 -9.21 -8.22 21.82
C VAL A 62 -8.36 -6.97 22.11
N PHE A 63 -8.62 -5.86 21.41
CA PHE A 63 -7.78 -4.66 21.40
C PHE A 63 -8.56 -3.39 21.79
N SER A 64 -9.67 -3.51 22.52
CA SER A 64 -10.49 -2.36 22.93
C SER A 64 -9.72 -1.28 23.68
N GLN A 65 -8.67 -1.64 24.41
CA GLN A 65 -7.83 -0.72 25.17
C GLN A 65 -6.59 -0.23 24.40
N ASN A 66 -6.38 -0.69 23.16
CA ASN A 66 -5.20 -0.38 22.36
C ASN A 66 -5.41 0.81 21.43
N GLY A 67 -6.28 1.75 21.80
CA GLY A 67 -6.41 3.02 21.09
C GLY A 67 -5.16 3.90 21.23
N PRO A 68 -5.11 5.05 20.51
CA PRO A 68 -6.13 5.57 19.61
C PRO A 68 -6.24 4.75 18.31
N PHE A 69 -7.45 4.61 17.78
CA PHE A 69 -7.69 3.96 16.49
C PHE A 69 -7.63 4.98 15.35
N LYS A 70 -7.17 4.51 14.19
CA LYS A 70 -6.87 5.33 13.03
C LYS A 70 -7.48 4.77 11.75
N ARG A 71 -7.54 5.61 10.73
CA ARG A 71 -8.04 5.29 9.39
C ARG A 71 -7.30 6.12 8.34
N TRP A 72 -7.26 5.62 7.12
CA TRP A 72 -6.65 6.25 5.95
C TRP A 72 -7.62 7.12 5.17
N LEU A 73 -8.88 6.70 5.09
CA LEU A 73 -9.95 7.39 4.35
C LEU A 73 -11.17 7.61 5.25
N ARG A 74 -12.13 8.40 4.77
CA ARG A 74 -13.44 8.48 5.43
C ARG A 74 -14.21 7.17 5.22
N PHE A 75 -15.15 6.86 6.10
CA PHE A 75 -15.94 5.62 6.03
C PHE A 75 -17.43 5.91 6.24
N GLY A 76 -17.76 6.85 7.11
CA GLY A 76 -19.12 7.32 7.31
C GLY A 76 -19.24 8.84 7.45
N PRO A 77 -20.46 9.36 7.51
CA PRO A 77 -20.74 10.80 7.55
C PRO A 77 -20.25 11.48 8.84
N ALA A 78 -20.07 10.72 9.93
CA ALA A 78 -19.50 11.23 11.18
C ALA A 78 -18.03 11.68 11.03
N HIS A 79 -17.32 11.18 10.01
CA HIS A 79 -15.94 11.60 9.76
C HIS A 79 -15.91 12.99 9.11
N PRO A 80 -15.13 13.94 9.67
CA PRO A 80 -15.07 15.31 9.17
C PRO A 80 -14.78 15.36 7.67
N PRO A 81 -15.47 16.24 6.90
CA PRO A 81 -15.14 16.46 5.51
C PRO A 81 -13.73 17.04 5.38
N ILE A 82 -13.07 16.71 4.27
CA ILE A 82 -11.73 17.16 3.94
C ILE A 82 -11.63 17.26 2.42
N THR A 83 -10.81 18.17 1.90
CA THR A 83 -10.54 18.25 0.46
C THR A 83 -9.63 17.09 0.03
N ALA A 84 -9.70 16.69 -1.24
CA ALA A 84 -8.88 15.60 -1.74
C ALA A 84 -7.38 15.89 -1.58
N ALA A 85 -6.94 17.10 -1.92
CA ALA A 85 -5.56 17.54 -1.77
C ALA A 85 -5.08 17.48 -0.31
N ALA A 86 -5.88 17.95 0.66
CA ALA A 86 -5.50 17.89 2.06
C ALA A 86 -5.48 16.45 2.60
N ALA A 87 -6.36 15.58 2.11
CA ALA A 87 -6.37 14.17 2.48
C ALA A 87 -5.12 13.45 1.97
N VAL A 88 -4.76 13.65 0.69
CA VAL A 88 -3.54 13.11 0.08
C VAL A 88 -2.30 13.62 0.81
N ALA A 89 -2.19 14.91 1.07
CA ALA A 89 -1.03 15.48 1.77
C ALA A 89 -0.82 14.88 3.17
N ARG A 90 -1.91 14.61 3.91
CA ARG A 90 -1.84 13.95 5.22
C ARG A 90 -1.45 12.49 5.12
N LEU A 91 -1.93 11.79 4.10
CA LEU A 91 -1.57 10.41 3.81
C LEU A 91 -0.08 10.31 3.47
N ASP A 92 0.40 11.14 2.54
CA ASP A 92 1.80 11.17 2.13
C ASP A 92 2.72 11.48 3.31
N ARG A 93 2.40 12.50 4.12
CA ARG A 93 3.16 12.81 5.35
C ARG A 93 3.24 11.62 6.30
N ALA A 94 2.15 10.87 6.47
CA ALA A 94 2.14 9.73 7.38
C ALA A 94 3.03 8.58 6.89
N LEU A 95 3.03 8.32 5.58
CA LEU A 95 3.92 7.33 4.98
C LEU A 95 5.38 7.78 5.04
N GLU A 96 5.66 9.04 4.68
CA GLU A 96 6.99 9.64 4.75
C GLU A 96 7.55 9.62 6.17
N ALA A 97 6.73 9.94 7.18
CA ALA A 97 7.14 9.85 8.58
C ALA A 97 7.53 8.43 8.98
N ALA A 98 6.74 7.42 8.60
CA ALA A 98 7.07 6.02 8.89
C ALA A 98 8.36 5.56 8.21
N MET A 99 8.62 6.04 6.98
CA MET A 99 9.85 5.72 6.26
C MET A 99 11.06 6.44 6.87
N ALA A 100 10.93 7.73 7.20
CA ALA A 100 11.97 8.54 7.81
C ALA A 100 12.33 8.05 9.23
N ASP A 101 11.34 7.65 10.02
CA ASP A 101 11.56 7.05 11.35
C ASP A 101 12.35 5.74 11.24
N ASP A 102 12.10 4.95 10.20
CA ASP A 102 12.84 3.72 9.94
C ASP A 102 14.28 3.98 9.48
N ASP A 103 14.47 4.94 8.58
CA ASP A 103 15.80 5.42 8.16
C ASP A 103 16.59 5.95 9.36
N ALA A 104 15.97 6.74 10.25
CA ALA A 104 16.58 7.28 11.47
C ALA A 104 16.98 6.18 12.47
N ARG A 105 16.31 5.02 12.44
CA ARG A 105 16.70 3.82 13.20
C ARG A 105 17.81 3.00 12.53
N GLY A 106 18.35 3.48 11.40
CA GLY A 106 19.45 2.87 10.67
C GLY A 106 19.01 1.91 9.56
N GLY A 107 17.73 1.92 9.18
CA GLY A 107 17.23 1.15 8.04
C GLY A 107 17.86 1.63 6.73
N ARG A 108 18.39 0.71 5.93
CA ARG A 108 19.13 1.02 4.69
C ARG A 108 18.71 0.21 3.47
N GLY A 109 17.91 -0.86 3.65
CA GLY A 109 17.45 -1.67 2.53
C GLY A 109 16.47 -0.90 1.63
N ASP A 110 16.27 -1.35 0.40
CA ASP A 110 15.35 -0.67 -0.51
C ASP A 110 13.89 -0.89 -0.12
N TRP A 111 13.08 0.16 -0.24
CA TRP A 111 11.61 0.05 -0.17
C TRP A 111 11.13 -0.80 -1.35
N THR A 112 10.70 -2.03 -1.06
CA THR A 112 10.54 -3.08 -2.05
C THR A 112 9.09 -3.42 -2.33
N ALA A 113 8.24 -3.46 -1.31
CA ALA A 113 6.85 -3.83 -1.46
C ALA A 113 5.94 -3.12 -0.47
N LEU A 114 4.65 -3.17 -0.77
CA LEU A 114 3.59 -2.73 0.11
C LEU A 114 2.83 -3.94 0.64
N LEU A 115 2.41 -3.90 1.91
CA LEU A 115 1.49 -4.90 2.48
C LEU A 115 0.34 -4.17 3.15
N GLY A 116 -0.87 -4.37 2.65
CA GLY A 116 -2.06 -3.71 3.17
C GLY A 116 -3.14 -4.70 3.60
N PHE A 117 -3.93 -4.30 4.59
CA PHE A 117 -5.16 -4.99 4.98
C PHE A 117 -6.37 -4.06 4.86
N SER A 118 -7.49 -4.54 4.30
CA SER A 118 -8.76 -3.81 4.24
C SER A 118 -8.59 -2.41 3.60
N GLN A 119 -8.87 -1.33 4.33
CA GLN A 119 -8.63 0.02 3.86
C GLN A 119 -7.14 0.28 3.51
N GLY A 120 -6.21 -0.29 4.26
CA GLY A 120 -4.78 -0.22 3.95
C GLY A 120 -4.43 -0.90 2.63
N ALA A 121 -5.07 -2.01 2.27
CA ALA A 121 -4.90 -2.67 0.98
C ALA A 121 -5.41 -1.79 -0.18
N LYS A 122 -6.54 -1.10 -0.01
CA LYS A 122 -7.02 -0.09 -0.97
C LYS A 122 -5.97 1.01 -1.18
N ILE A 123 -5.35 1.50 -0.10
CA ILE A 123 -4.27 2.50 -0.22
C ILE A 123 -3.04 1.92 -0.90
N CYS A 124 -2.63 0.69 -0.60
CA CYS A 124 -1.51 0.04 -1.29
C CYS A 124 -1.72 -0.01 -2.80
N ALA A 125 -2.90 -0.47 -3.26
CA ALA A 125 -3.22 -0.48 -4.69
C ALA A 125 -3.18 0.92 -5.31
N SER A 126 -3.68 1.92 -4.58
CA SER A 126 -3.71 3.33 -5.02
C SER A 126 -2.30 3.94 -5.12
N LEU A 127 -1.40 3.59 -4.19
CA LEU A 127 0.00 4.00 -4.20
C LEU A 127 0.76 3.40 -5.38
N LEU A 128 0.55 2.11 -5.65
CA LEU A 128 1.17 1.45 -6.80
C LEU A 128 0.66 2.03 -8.12
N TYR A 129 -0.64 2.31 -8.24
CA TYR A 129 -1.20 2.95 -9.42
C TYR A 129 -0.65 4.36 -9.64
N ARG A 130 -0.52 5.16 -8.57
CA ARG A 130 0.15 6.46 -8.62
C ARG A 130 1.62 6.33 -9.05
N GLN A 131 2.35 5.33 -8.56
CA GLN A 131 3.74 5.09 -8.98
C GLN A 131 3.83 4.75 -10.46
N GLN A 132 3.07 3.75 -10.92
CA GLN A 132 3.04 3.30 -12.32
C GLN A 132 2.78 4.46 -13.27
N THR A 133 1.82 5.30 -12.91
CA THR A 133 1.40 6.35 -13.83
C THR A 133 2.33 7.56 -13.83
N ARG A 134 3.02 7.84 -12.72
CA ARG A 134 4.14 8.79 -12.69
C ARG A 134 5.34 8.30 -13.47
N ASP A 135 5.63 7.00 -13.41
CA ASP A 135 6.69 6.38 -14.20
C ASP A 135 6.37 6.51 -15.70
N ALA A 136 5.13 6.22 -16.11
CA ALA A 136 4.71 6.38 -17.51
C ALA A 136 4.77 7.84 -18.01
N ASP A 137 4.38 8.82 -17.18
CA ASP A 137 4.50 10.24 -17.53
C ASP A 137 5.98 10.64 -17.69
N ALA A 138 6.87 10.16 -16.82
CA ALA A 138 8.31 10.43 -16.89
C ALA A 138 8.98 9.79 -18.13
N ASP A 139 8.57 8.58 -18.50
CA ASP A 139 9.06 7.91 -19.71
C ASP A 139 8.61 8.67 -20.97
N ALA A 140 7.35 9.12 -21.02
CA ALA A 140 6.85 9.93 -22.14
C ALA A 140 7.56 11.29 -22.26
N ASP A 141 7.89 11.94 -21.14
CA ASP A 141 8.66 13.19 -21.13
C ASP A 141 10.10 12.97 -21.62
N ALA A 142 10.73 11.85 -21.26
CA ALA A 142 12.07 11.49 -21.71
C ALA A 142 12.10 11.22 -23.23
N ASP A 143 11.17 10.44 -23.75
CA ASP A 143 11.03 10.17 -25.18
C ASP A 143 10.80 11.47 -25.98
N ALA A 144 9.98 12.38 -25.45
CA ALA A 144 9.73 13.68 -26.08
C ALA A 144 10.96 14.61 -26.07
N ALA A 145 11.85 14.48 -25.07
CA ALA A 145 13.10 15.23 -24.97
C ALA A 145 14.19 14.67 -25.90
N GLU A 146 14.30 13.34 -26.03
CA GLU A 146 15.24 12.70 -26.97
C GLU A 146 14.89 12.98 -28.44
N GLY A 147 13.62 13.23 -28.75
CA GLY A 147 13.16 13.71 -30.06
C GLY A 147 13.50 15.18 -30.39
N ARG A 148 14.05 15.96 -29.45
CA ARG A 148 14.44 17.37 -29.65
C ARG A 148 15.97 17.49 -29.72
N ALA A 149 16.49 18.28 -30.67
CA ALA A 149 17.92 18.56 -30.77
C ALA A 149 18.44 19.20 -29.46
N PRO A 150 19.67 18.89 -29.01
CA PRO A 150 20.15 19.31 -27.69
C PRO A 150 20.40 20.82 -27.67
N GLU A 151 19.53 21.57 -26.99
CA GLU A 151 19.85 22.93 -26.57
C GLU A 151 20.59 22.90 -25.23
N HIS A 152 21.84 23.39 -25.24
CA HIS A 152 22.72 23.43 -24.08
C HIS A 152 22.17 24.33 -22.97
N HIS A 153 21.58 23.79 -21.92
CA HIS A 153 21.41 24.50 -20.65
C HIS A 153 22.03 23.73 -19.49
N HIS A 154 23.20 24.21 -19.06
CA HIS A 154 23.84 23.85 -17.80
C HIS A 154 23.14 24.57 -16.65
N HIS A 155 22.55 23.82 -15.71
CA HIS A 155 22.51 24.21 -14.30
C HIS A 155 22.42 22.94 -13.44
N HIS A 156 23.56 22.57 -12.84
CA HIS A 156 23.63 21.53 -11.81
C HIS A 156 23.24 22.17 -10.47
N HIS A 157 22.02 21.94 -10.02
CA HIS A 157 21.68 22.08 -8.61
C HIS A 157 21.71 20.70 -7.97
N HIS A 158 22.75 20.48 -7.16
CA HIS A 158 22.83 19.31 -6.27
C HIS A 158 21.81 19.48 -5.14
N HIS A 159 20.55 19.17 -5.42
CA HIS A 159 19.64 18.75 -4.37
C HIS A 159 19.96 17.29 -4.02
N HIS A 160 20.13 17.01 -2.73
CA HIS A 160 20.05 15.65 -2.20
C HIS A 160 18.65 15.10 -2.54
N HIS A 161 18.51 14.51 -3.73
CA HIS A 161 17.31 13.79 -4.10
C HIS A 161 17.23 12.55 -3.22
N HIS A 162 16.42 12.61 -2.16
CA HIS A 162 15.86 11.39 -1.60
C HIS A 162 15.12 10.70 -2.75
N ARG A 163 15.72 9.65 -3.32
CA ARG A 163 15.07 8.83 -4.35
C ARG A 163 13.74 8.38 -3.77
N ARG A 164 12.65 8.67 -4.47
CA ARG A 164 11.32 8.20 -4.08
C ARG A 164 11.37 6.68 -3.95
N PRO A 165 10.68 6.09 -2.95
CA PRO A 165 10.58 4.64 -2.84
C PRO A 165 9.97 4.08 -4.12
N ARG A 166 10.52 2.97 -4.62
CA ARG A 166 10.03 2.28 -5.82
C ARG A 166 9.58 0.87 -5.44
N PHE A 167 8.28 0.73 -5.18
CA PHE A 167 7.69 -0.55 -4.84
C PHE A 167 7.56 -1.43 -6.08
N ARG A 168 8.01 -2.67 -5.97
CA ARG A 168 8.00 -3.67 -7.05
C ARG A 168 6.72 -4.50 -7.07
N PHE A 169 6.05 -4.66 -5.94
CA PHE A 169 4.79 -5.39 -5.84
C PHE A 169 3.98 -4.99 -4.60
N GLY A 170 2.70 -5.36 -4.59
CA GLY A 170 1.79 -5.17 -3.46
C GLY A 170 1.22 -6.49 -2.93
N VAL A 171 1.06 -6.60 -1.62
CA VAL A 171 0.33 -7.66 -0.93
C VAL A 171 -0.98 -7.07 -0.41
N LEU A 172 -2.10 -7.47 -1.00
CA LEU A 172 -3.42 -6.88 -0.83
C LEU A 172 -4.36 -7.87 -0.15
N ILE A 173 -4.50 -7.76 1.17
CA ILE A 173 -5.35 -8.68 1.95
C ILE A 173 -6.70 -8.00 2.22
N ALA A 174 -7.80 -8.61 1.77
CA ALA A 174 -9.14 -8.05 1.89
C ALA A 174 -9.29 -6.61 1.38
N GLY A 175 -8.55 -6.25 0.32
CA GLY A 175 -8.60 -4.90 -0.29
C GLY A 175 -9.80 -4.73 -1.20
N ARG A 176 -10.49 -3.58 -1.11
CA ARG A 176 -11.69 -3.30 -1.91
C ARG A 176 -11.39 -2.42 -3.10
N GLY A 177 -12.09 -2.64 -4.21
CA GLY A 177 -12.06 -1.76 -5.39
C GLY A 177 -13.03 -0.58 -5.25
N PRO A 178 -12.99 0.39 -6.17
CA PRO A 178 -11.81 0.78 -6.97
C PRO A 178 -10.66 1.30 -6.10
N PRO A 179 -9.44 1.45 -6.65
CA PRO A 179 -8.41 2.33 -6.09
C PRO A 179 -8.94 3.76 -5.92
N VAL A 180 -8.28 4.57 -5.08
CA VAL A 180 -8.56 6.01 -4.95
C VAL A 180 -7.53 6.83 -5.70
N SER A 181 -7.97 7.94 -6.29
CA SER A 181 -7.05 8.93 -6.86
C SER A 181 -6.25 9.60 -5.75
N LEU A 182 -4.93 9.39 -5.81
CA LEU A 182 -3.94 10.10 -4.98
C LEU A 182 -3.29 11.27 -5.73
N GLU A 183 -3.84 11.62 -6.90
CA GLU A 183 -3.47 12.78 -7.71
C GLU A 183 -4.76 13.44 -8.21
N PRO A 184 -5.45 14.20 -7.33
CA PRO A 184 -6.82 14.66 -7.57
C PRO A 184 -6.93 15.65 -8.74
N ASP A 185 -5.85 16.33 -9.10
CA ASP A 185 -5.81 17.29 -10.21
C ASP A 185 -5.55 16.62 -11.57
N ARG A 186 -5.31 15.31 -11.60
CA ARG A 186 -5.03 14.58 -12.84
C ARG A 186 -6.34 14.21 -13.54
N ALA A 187 -6.57 14.79 -14.71
CA ALA A 187 -7.77 14.53 -15.53
C ALA A 187 -8.00 13.04 -15.82
N ALA A 188 -6.92 12.28 -16.05
CA ALA A 188 -7.02 10.84 -16.27
C ALA A 188 -7.70 10.10 -15.11
N ASN A 189 -7.61 10.61 -13.87
CA ASN A 189 -8.18 10.01 -12.66
C ASN A 189 -9.61 10.51 -12.33
N GLU A 190 -10.27 11.25 -13.22
CA GLU A 190 -11.56 11.90 -12.91
C GLU A 190 -12.68 10.92 -12.51
N SER A 191 -12.68 9.71 -13.09
CA SER A 191 -13.65 8.67 -12.76
C SER A 191 -13.37 7.99 -11.41
N LEU A 192 -12.11 7.95 -10.95
CA LEU A 192 -11.78 7.34 -9.66
C LEU A 192 -12.35 8.15 -8.49
N PRO A 193 -12.73 7.49 -7.39
CA PRO A 193 -13.03 8.20 -6.15
C PRO A 193 -11.77 8.89 -5.63
N THR A 194 -11.96 10.05 -5.02
CA THR A 194 -10.88 10.85 -4.45
C THR A 194 -10.59 10.44 -3.01
N ALA A 195 -9.45 10.87 -2.47
CA ALA A 195 -9.14 10.68 -1.05
C ALA A 195 -10.10 11.42 -0.08
N ALA A 196 -10.96 12.31 -0.58
CA ALA A 196 -12.01 12.99 0.21
C ALA A 196 -13.30 12.16 0.34
N ASP A 197 -13.49 11.20 -0.56
CA ASP A 197 -14.68 10.37 -0.62
C ASP A 197 -14.67 9.30 0.48
N PHE A 198 -15.81 8.63 0.65
CA PHE A 198 -15.87 7.46 1.51
C PHE A 198 -15.07 6.31 0.89
N SER A 199 -14.48 5.48 1.74
CA SER A 199 -13.73 4.29 1.33
C SER A 199 -14.57 3.28 0.54
N SER A 200 -15.89 3.39 0.58
CA SER A 200 -16.88 2.61 -0.18
C SER A 200 -17.34 3.28 -1.48
N ALA A 201 -16.81 4.47 -1.81
CA ALA A 201 -17.16 5.18 -3.04
C ALA A 201 -16.79 4.34 -4.26
N LYS A 202 -17.69 4.36 -5.25
CA LYS A 202 -17.55 3.66 -6.52
C LYS A 202 -16.88 4.57 -7.53
N GLU A 203 -16.34 3.96 -8.58
CA GLU A 203 -15.90 4.69 -9.76
C GLU A 203 -17.11 5.33 -10.44
N LYS A 204 -16.92 6.55 -10.96
CA LYS A 204 -17.94 7.29 -11.71
C LYS A 204 -17.98 6.79 -13.16
N GLU A 205 -19.16 6.88 -13.78
CA GLU A 205 -19.31 6.61 -15.20
C GLU A 205 -19.05 7.88 -16.03
N PRO A 206 -18.46 7.77 -17.24
CA PRO A 206 -17.90 6.54 -17.81
C PRO A 206 -16.63 6.09 -17.08
N ARG A 207 -16.47 4.77 -16.89
CA ARG A 207 -15.25 4.21 -16.27
C ARG A 207 -14.00 4.54 -17.09
N GLY A 208 -12.90 4.74 -16.37
CA GLY A 208 -11.56 4.96 -16.92
C GLY A 208 -10.77 3.66 -17.06
N GLY A 209 -9.66 3.71 -17.80
CA GLY A 209 -8.73 2.60 -18.00
C GLY A 209 -7.75 2.39 -16.84
N HIS A 210 -8.26 2.28 -15.61
CA HIS A 210 -7.43 2.20 -14.40
C HIS A 210 -6.95 0.79 -14.10
N VAL A 211 -5.98 0.31 -14.87
CA VAL A 211 -5.37 -1.01 -14.67
C VAL A 211 -4.00 -0.88 -14.01
N LEU A 212 -3.86 -1.49 -12.84
CA LEU A 212 -2.59 -1.66 -12.14
C LEU A 212 -1.83 -2.84 -12.76
N THR A 213 -0.69 -2.55 -13.40
CA THR A 213 0.19 -3.53 -14.03
C THR A 213 1.38 -3.90 -13.12
N ILE A 214 1.71 -3.07 -12.12
CA ILE A 214 2.69 -3.47 -11.10
C ILE A 214 2.17 -4.70 -10.34
N PRO A 215 2.98 -5.75 -10.15
CA PRO A 215 2.49 -7.01 -9.61
C PRO A 215 1.77 -6.93 -8.27
N THR A 216 0.69 -7.70 -8.12
CA THR A 216 -0.13 -7.74 -6.90
C THR A 216 -0.47 -9.16 -6.47
N ILE A 217 -0.26 -9.44 -5.18
CA ILE A 217 -0.71 -10.66 -4.50
C ILE A 217 -1.99 -10.34 -3.76
N HIS A 218 -3.08 -11.04 -4.08
CA HIS A 218 -4.36 -10.90 -3.39
C HIS A 218 -4.60 -12.06 -2.45
N MET A 219 -5.16 -11.78 -1.27
CA MET A 219 -5.64 -12.81 -0.34
C MET A 219 -7.06 -12.51 0.12
N HIS A 220 -7.99 -13.42 -0.17
CA HIS A 220 -9.43 -13.24 0.07
C HIS A 220 -9.99 -14.30 1.02
N GLY A 221 -10.56 -13.86 2.13
CA GLY A 221 -11.36 -14.73 3.00
C GLY A 221 -12.70 -15.05 2.36
N LEU A 222 -13.01 -16.33 2.18
CA LEU A 222 -14.25 -16.78 1.52
C LEU A 222 -15.53 -16.47 2.31
N GLN A 223 -15.40 -16.22 3.62
CA GLN A 223 -16.51 -15.82 4.50
C GLN A 223 -16.57 -14.30 4.74
N ASP A 224 -15.72 -13.53 4.05
CA ASP A 224 -15.68 -12.08 4.23
C ASP A 224 -16.92 -11.42 3.62
N PRO A 225 -17.68 -10.59 4.38
CA PRO A 225 -18.85 -9.90 3.85
C PRO A 225 -18.53 -8.93 2.70
N GLY A 226 -17.27 -8.51 2.57
CA GLY A 226 -16.76 -7.68 1.48
C GLY A 226 -16.15 -8.45 0.31
N LEU A 227 -16.28 -9.77 0.25
CA LEU A 227 -15.60 -10.62 -0.75
C LEU A 227 -15.81 -10.15 -2.20
N GLU A 228 -17.02 -9.74 -2.57
CA GLU A 228 -17.27 -9.29 -3.95
C GLU A 228 -16.52 -8.00 -4.27
N GLU A 229 -16.35 -7.09 -3.32
CA GLU A 229 -15.55 -5.88 -3.50
C GLU A 229 -14.05 -6.19 -3.61
N HIS A 230 -13.59 -7.29 -2.99
CA HIS A 230 -12.22 -7.78 -3.14
C HIS A 230 -11.99 -8.39 -4.53
N ARG A 231 -12.94 -9.20 -4.98
CA ARG A 231 -12.96 -9.76 -6.33
C ARG A 231 -13.05 -8.66 -7.39
N LYS A 232 -13.78 -7.57 -7.12
CA LYS A 232 -13.82 -6.39 -7.99
C LYS A 232 -12.45 -5.74 -8.15
N LEU A 233 -11.73 -5.47 -7.05
CA LEU A 233 -10.36 -4.94 -7.11
C LEU A 233 -9.47 -5.84 -7.96
N TYR A 234 -9.49 -7.15 -7.66
CA TYR A 234 -8.69 -8.15 -8.34
C TYR A 234 -9.01 -8.21 -9.84
N ARG A 235 -10.28 -8.35 -10.22
CA ARG A 235 -10.70 -8.63 -11.61
C ARG A 235 -10.60 -7.41 -12.52
N GLU A 236 -10.99 -6.23 -12.01
CA GLU A 236 -11.25 -5.06 -12.84
C GLU A 236 -10.14 -4.01 -12.79
N TYR A 237 -9.30 -4.00 -11.76
CA TYR A 237 -8.30 -2.94 -11.53
C TYR A 237 -6.86 -3.44 -11.45
N CYS A 238 -6.63 -4.76 -11.52
CA CYS A 238 -5.29 -5.36 -11.53
C CYS A 238 -5.13 -6.20 -12.79
N ASP A 239 -3.98 -6.10 -13.45
CA ASP A 239 -3.70 -6.79 -14.70
C ASP A 239 -3.68 -8.33 -14.50
N PRO A 240 -4.40 -9.12 -15.32
CA PRO A 240 -4.39 -10.58 -15.22
C PRO A 240 -3.01 -11.23 -15.35
N GLU A 241 -2.04 -10.59 -16.02
CA GLU A 241 -0.69 -11.14 -16.21
C GLU A 241 0.21 -10.94 -14.98
N THR A 242 -0.09 -9.94 -14.14
CA THR A 242 0.77 -9.55 -13.01
C THR A 242 0.07 -9.69 -11.65
N ARG A 243 -1.13 -10.26 -11.60
CA ARG A 243 -1.85 -10.55 -10.35
C ARG A 243 -1.86 -12.02 -9.98
N SER A 244 -1.84 -12.31 -8.69
CA SER A 244 -2.10 -13.65 -8.14
C SER A 244 -3.14 -13.60 -7.03
N LEU A 245 -3.76 -14.76 -6.74
CA LEU A 245 -4.86 -14.88 -5.80
C LEU A 245 -4.70 -16.10 -4.89
N LEU A 246 -4.82 -15.87 -3.60
CA LEU A 246 -4.97 -16.87 -2.55
C LEU A 246 -6.36 -16.74 -1.93
N GLU A 247 -7.11 -17.84 -1.87
CA GLU A 247 -8.40 -17.91 -1.18
C GLU A 247 -8.30 -18.86 0.00
N TRP A 248 -9.00 -18.54 1.09
CA TRP A 248 -8.95 -19.31 2.34
C TRP A 248 -10.25 -19.19 3.13
N ASP A 249 -10.52 -20.16 4.00
CA ASP A 249 -11.76 -20.24 4.77
C ASP A 249 -11.72 -19.32 6.02
N ALA A 250 -11.89 -18.03 5.79
CA ALA A 250 -11.86 -17.00 6.84
C ALA A 250 -12.79 -15.83 6.53
N GLY A 251 -13.17 -15.09 7.58
CA GLY A 251 -13.86 -13.80 7.48
C GLY A 251 -12.89 -12.63 7.27
N HIS A 252 -13.28 -11.43 7.73
CA HIS A 252 -12.52 -10.18 7.56
C HIS A 252 -11.32 -10.06 8.52
N ARG A 253 -10.29 -10.89 8.33
CA ARG A 253 -9.10 -10.91 9.21
C ARG A 253 -7.80 -11.20 8.46
N LEU A 254 -6.67 -10.98 9.15
CA LEU A 254 -5.35 -11.42 8.70
C LEU A 254 -5.11 -12.91 9.01
N PRO A 255 -4.29 -13.62 8.20
CA PRO A 255 -3.82 -14.96 8.52
C PRO A 255 -2.89 -14.93 9.73
N ILE A 256 -3.18 -15.78 10.72
CA ILE A 256 -2.41 -15.89 11.97
C ILE A 256 -1.94 -17.31 12.24
N ARG A 257 -2.55 -18.33 11.62
CA ARG A 257 -2.16 -19.73 11.77
C ARG A 257 -1.07 -20.06 10.74
N PRO A 258 -0.13 -20.96 11.07
CA PRO A 258 0.92 -21.38 10.14
C PRO A 258 0.41 -21.82 8.77
N ASP A 259 -0.66 -22.61 8.75
CA ASP A 259 -1.24 -23.17 7.53
C ASP A 259 -1.81 -22.08 6.60
N ASP A 260 -2.24 -20.95 7.17
CA ASP A 260 -2.78 -19.82 6.42
C ASP A 260 -1.68 -18.83 6.00
N VAL A 261 -0.64 -18.67 6.82
CA VAL A 261 0.45 -17.72 6.56
C VAL A 261 1.47 -18.27 5.58
N THR A 262 1.76 -19.57 5.63
CA THR A 262 2.77 -20.20 4.76
C THR A 262 2.52 -19.95 3.28
N PRO A 263 1.30 -20.17 2.73
CA PRO A 263 1.03 -19.92 1.31
C PRO A 263 1.24 -18.45 0.93
N LEU A 264 0.85 -17.51 1.79
CA LEU A 264 1.07 -16.08 1.56
C LEU A 264 2.55 -15.73 1.48
N VAL A 265 3.36 -16.27 2.40
CA VAL A 265 4.80 -16.02 2.46
C VAL A 265 5.53 -16.64 1.26
N GLU A 266 5.15 -17.85 0.84
CA GLU A 266 5.68 -18.49 -0.36
C GLU A 266 5.38 -17.67 -1.62
N GLU A 267 4.17 -17.12 -1.71
CA GLU A 267 3.74 -16.29 -2.82
C GLU A 267 4.48 -14.94 -2.85
N ILE A 268 4.71 -14.31 -1.69
CA ILE A 268 5.59 -13.13 -1.56
C ILE A 268 6.98 -13.43 -2.10
N ARG A 269 7.56 -14.59 -1.74
CA ARG A 269 8.88 -14.99 -2.22
C ARG A 269 8.90 -15.24 -3.73
N ARG A 270 7.84 -15.82 -4.29
CA ARG A 270 7.71 -16.07 -5.74
C ARG A 270 7.71 -14.75 -6.52
N VAL A 271 6.79 -13.84 -6.20
CA VAL A 271 6.66 -12.55 -6.89
C VAL A 271 7.91 -11.68 -6.67
N ALA A 272 8.52 -11.73 -5.48
CA ALA A 272 9.76 -11.01 -5.23
C ALA A 272 10.93 -11.45 -6.12
N ARG A 273 11.02 -12.75 -6.44
CA ARG A 273 12.05 -13.25 -7.38
C ARG A 273 11.77 -12.79 -8.80
N GLU A 274 10.52 -12.89 -9.26
CA GLU A 274 10.11 -12.47 -10.61
C GLU A 274 10.33 -10.98 -10.86
N THR A 275 10.01 -10.16 -9.86
CA THR A 275 10.19 -8.70 -9.92
C THR A 275 11.61 -8.24 -9.66
N ALA A 276 12.51 -9.12 -9.20
CA ALA A 276 13.94 -8.81 -9.11
C ALA A 276 14.66 -8.92 -10.45
N THR A 277 14.13 -9.75 -11.35
CA THR A 277 14.72 -10.03 -12.66
C THR A 277 14.17 -9.14 -13.78
N ALA A 278 13.00 -8.52 -13.57
CA ALA A 278 12.46 -7.51 -14.48
C ALA A 278 13.26 -6.21 -14.32
N LYS A 279 14.22 -5.99 -15.22
CA LYS A 279 14.96 -4.73 -15.39
C LYS A 279 14.43 -3.99 -16.60
#